data_AF-A0A444VRY9-F1
#
_entry.id   AF-A0A444VRY9-F1
#
_cell.length_a   1.000
_cell.length_b   1.000
_cell.length_c   1.000
_cell.angle_alpha   90.00
_cell.angle_beta   90.00
_cell.angle_gamma   90.00
#
_symmetry.space_group_name_H-M   'P 1'
#
loop_
_entity.id
_entity.type
_entity.pdbx_description
1 polymer ?
#
loop_
_entity_poly.entity_id
_entity_poly.type
_entity_poly.pdbx_seq_one_letter_code
_entity_poly.pdbx_strand_id
1 'polypeptide(L)'
;MKYIFEKYNHFDERDNRNKSTALIAIENEEQYGEYFITEIKNLNLHYLEEIVNSLKLVLSGNLQQYNFGYEVYSIDCNKNISSIIDIFTDDKIILELPTQEIYEFIRDWKDYLTENQLIP
;
A
#
# COMPACT_ATOMS: atom_id res chain seq x y z
N MET A 1 -4.62 -0.94 11.57
CA MET A 1 -5.42 -0.95 10.33
C MET A 1 -6.03 -2.32 10.21
N LYS A 2 -7.32 -2.42 9.89
CA LYS A 2 -7.98 -3.72 9.65
C LYS A 2 -8.35 -3.79 8.18
N TYR A 3 -7.96 -4.88 7.53
CA TYR A 3 -8.11 -5.05 6.10
C TYR A 3 -8.39 -6.50 5.74
N ILE A 4 -8.95 -6.70 4.55
CA ILE A 4 -9.07 -7.99 3.88
C ILE A 4 -8.59 -7.85 2.43
N PHE A 5 -8.04 -8.94 1.90
CA PHE A 5 -7.72 -9.06 0.47
C PHE A 5 -8.63 -10.08 -0.18
N GLU A 6 -9.15 -9.72 -1.35
CA GLU A 6 -10.03 -10.59 -2.13
C GLU A 6 -9.50 -10.78 -3.55
N LYS A 7 -9.86 -11.90 -4.16
CA LYS A 7 -9.51 -12.23 -5.55
C LYS A 7 -10.79 -12.21 -6.37
N TYR A 8 -10.87 -11.28 -7.31
CA TYR A 8 -11.99 -11.20 -8.23
C TYR A 8 -11.62 -11.80 -9.59
N ASN A 9 -12.30 -12.89 -9.96
CA ASN A 9 -12.12 -13.55 -11.24
C ASN A 9 -13.12 -12.98 -12.25
N HIS A 10 -12.64 -12.60 -13.43
CA HIS A 10 -13.46 -12.07 -14.50
C HIS A 10 -12.97 -12.58 -15.86
N PHE A 11 -13.86 -12.57 -16.83
CA PHE A 11 -13.52 -12.87 -18.22
C PHE A 11 -13.14 -11.58 -18.93
N ASP A 12 -11.95 -11.52 -19.54
CA ASP A 12 -11.52 -10.40 -20.37
C ASP A 12 -11.81 -10.71 -21.84
N GLU A 13 -12.78 -10.00 -22.41
CA GLU A 13 -13.20 -10.17 -23.81
C GLU A 13 -12.12 -9.75 -24.82
N ARG A 14 -11.15 -8.91 -24.42
CA ARG A 14 -10.11 -8.38 -25.33
C ARG A 14 -9.12 -9.45 -25.74
N ASP A 15 -8.80 -10.38 -24.85
CA ASP A 15 -7.89 -11.49 -25.10
C ASP A 15 -8.52 -12.88 -24.91
N ASN A 16 -9.84 -12.94 -24.67
CA ASN A 16 -10.64 -14.16 -24.55
C ASN A 16 -10.11 -15.11 -23.46
N ARG A 17 -9.75 -14.54 -22.29
CA ARG A 17 -9.14 -15.27 -21.18
C ARG A 17 -9.78 -14.91 -19.85
N ASN A 18 -9.82 -15.88 -18.95
CA ASN A 18 -10.12 -15.62 -17.54
C ASN A 18 -8.92 -14.94 -16.88
N LYS A 19 -9.15 -13.82 -16.23
CA LYS A 19 -8.19 -13.06 -15.45
C LYS A 19 -8.64 -12.97 -14.01
N SER A 20 -7.67 -12.67 -13.14
CA SER A 20 -7.92 -12.41 -11.73
C SER A 20 -7.32 -11.07 -11.38
N THR A 21 -8.04 -10.28 -10.58
CA THR A 21 -7.53 -9.05 -9.99
C THR A 21 -7.62 -9.12 -8.48
N ALA A 22 -6.68 -8.46 -7.80
CA ALA A 22 -6.67 -8.34 -6.37
C ALA A 22 -7.47 -7.10 -5.92
N LEU A 23 -8.25 -7.26 -4.88
CA LEU A 23 -9.00 -6.18 -4.24
C LEU A 23 -8.50 -6.00 -2.80
N ILE A 24 -8.46 -4.75 -2.36
CA ILE A 24 -8.15 -4.35 -0.99
C ILE A 24 -9.42 -3.74 -0.42
N ALA A 25 -9.87 -4.21 0.74
CA ALA A 25 -10.92 -3.56 1.51
C ALA A 25 -10.40 -3.26 2.91
N ILE A 26 -10.56 -2.01 3.36
CA ILE A 26 -10.07 -1.51 4.65
C ILE A 26 -11.28 -1.03 5.48
N GLU A 27 -11.30 -1.36 6.77
CA GLU A 27 -12.35 -0.88 7.68
C GLU A 27 -12.20 0.66 7.88
N ASN A 28 -13.28 1.41 7.66
CA ASN A 28 -13.31 2.88 7.66
C ASN A 28 -12.29 3.48 6.67
N GLU A 29 -12.34 3.06 5.40
CA GLU A 29 -11.38 3.46 4.37
C GLU A 29 -11.30 4.97 4.17
N GLU A 30 -12.41 5.68 4.35
CA GLU A 30 -12.55 7.13 4.19
C GLU A 30 -11.56 7.95 5.04
N GLN A 31 -11.06 7.41 6.15
CA GLN A 31 -10.10 8.13 7.00
C GLN A 31 -8.69 8.21 6.40
N TYR A 32 -8.35 7.33 5.46
CA TYR A 32 -7.00 7.24 4.88
C TYR A 32 -6.79 8.17 3.68
N GLY A 33 -7.87 8.82 3.21
CA GLY A 33 -7.87 9.64 2.00
C GLY A 33 -8.48 8.91 0.80
N GLU A 34 -9.15 9.67 -0.06
CA GLU A 34 -9.94 9.16 -1.20
C GLU A 34 -9.14 8.25 -2.13
N TYR A 35 -7.85 8.55 -2.33
CA TYR A 35 -6.99 7.84 -3.28
C TYR A 35 -6.05 6.83 -2.64
N PHE A 36 -6.12 6.57 -1.32
CA PHE A 36 -5.12 5.77 -0.61
C PHE A 36 -5.01 4.35 -1.16
N ILE A 37 -6.14 3.66 -1.32
CA ILE A 37 -6.14 2.29 -1.86
C ILE A 37 -5.64 2.30 -3.30
N THR A 38 -6.05 3.27 -4.11
CA THR A 38 -5.59 3.41 -5.51
C THR A 38 -4.08 3.59 -5.58
N GLU A 39 -3.52 4.44 -4.72
CA GLU A 39 -2.08 4.68 -4.60
C GLU A 39 -1.32 3.37 -4.39
N ILE A 40 -1.78 2.56 -3.42
CA ILE A 40 -1.14 1.29 -3.06
C ILE A 40 -1.34 0.21 -4.12
N LYS A 41 -2.51 0.16 -4.77
CA LYS A 41 -2.79 -0.81 -5.83
C LYS A 41 -1.91 -0.60 -7.07
N ASN A 42 -1.50 0.63 -7.36
CA ASN A 42 -0.67 0.95 -8.51
C ASN A 42 0.83 0.64 -8.28
N LEU A 43 1.22 0.24 -7.06
CA LEU A 43 2.59 -0.14 -6.76
C LEU A 43 2.90 -1.53 -7.34
N ASN A 44 3.94 -1.63 -8.16
CA ASN A 44 4.38 -2.91 -8.70
C ASN A 44 5.07 -3.78 -7.63
N LEU A 45 5.13 -5.10 -7.86
CA LEU A 45 5.72 -6.06 -6.91
C LEU A 45 7.18 -5.75 -6.52
N HIS A 46 7.98 -5.26 -7.45
CA HIS A 46 9.38 -4.92 -7.15
C HIS A 46 9.45 -3.73 -6.19
N TYR A 47 8.62 -2.72 -6.41
CA TYR A 47 8.56 -1.55 -5.55
C TYR A 47 7.97 -1.88 -4.17
N LEU A 48 6.94 -2.74 -4.12
CA LEU A 48 6.43 -3.26 -2.84
C LEU A 48 7.51 -3.99 -2.03
N GLU A 49 8.35 -4.80 -2.68
CA GLU A 49 9.49 -5.46 -2.02
C GLU A 49 10.52 -4.45 -1.49
N GLU A 50 10.82 -3.39 -2.25
CA GLU A 50 11.68 -2.30 -1.78
C GLU A 50 11.09 -1.61 -0.53
N ILE A 51 9.80 -1.28 -0.56
CA ILE A 51 9.11 -0.61 0.54
C ILE A 51 9.15 -1.49 1.79
N VAL A 52 8.81 -2.78 1.68
CA VAL A 52 8.83 -3.72 2.82
C VAL A 52 10.22 -3.79 3.45
N ASN A 53 11.27 -3.88 2.63
CA ASN A 53 12.64 -3.95 3.12
C ASN A 53 13.07 -2.64 3.80
N SER A 54 12.71 -1.49 3.22
CA SER A 54 13.02 -0.17 3.78
C SER A 54 12.28 0.08 5.09
N LEU A 55 10.99 -0.24 5.18
CA LEU A 55 10.21 -0.12 6.41
C LEU A 55 10.72 -1.02 7.53
N LYS A 56 11.20 -2.23 7.20
CA LYS A 56 11.88 -3.10 8.17
C LYS A 56 13.14 -2.44 8.74
N LEU A 57 13.92 -1.74 7.91
CA LEU A 57 15.07 -0.97 8.37
C LEU A 57 14.65 0.21 9.26
N VAL A 58 13.57 0.92 8.90
CA VAL A 58 13.00 2.01 9.72
C VAL A 58 12.58 1.52 11.11
N LEU A 59 11.79 0.45 11.17
CA LEU A 59 11.31 -0.14 12.42
C LEU A 59 12.46 -0.64 13.31
N SER A 60 13.51 -1.20 12.70
CA SER A 60 14.72 -1.63 13.43
C SER A 60 15.60 -0.46 13.92
N GLY A 61 15.38 0.75 13.41
CA GLY A 61 16.21 1.93 13.69
C GLY A 61 17.50 2.00 12.87
N ASN A 62 17.67 1.12 11.88
CA ASN A 62 18.80 1.14 10.95
C ASN A 62 18.62 2.16 9.81
N LEU A 63 17.39 2.65 9.63
CA LEU A 63 17.06 3.77 8.75
C LEU A 63 16.22 4.76 9.56
N GLN A 64 16.52 6.06 9.47
CA GLN A 64 15.83 7.07 10.26
C GLN A 64 14.39 7.31 9.77
N GLN A 65 14.24 7.36 8.44
CA GLN A 65 12.98 7.66 7.76
C GLN A 65 12.98 7.03 6.37
N TYR A 66 11.80 6.72 5.85
CA TYR A 66 11.57 6.29 4.48
C TYR A 66 10.22 6.79 4.02
N ASN A 67 10.16 7.32 2.80
CA ASN A 67 8.92 7.77 2.19
C ASN A 67 8.66 7.01 0.89
N PHE A 68 7.40 6.71 0.62
CA PHE A 68 6.97 6.09 -0.62
C PHE A 68 5.59 6.60 -1.02
N GLY A 69 5.24 6.43 -2.28
CA GLY A 69 4.00 6.94 -2.88
C GLY A 69 4.01 6.68 -4.38
N TYR A 70 2.95 7.10 -5.06
CA TYR A 70 2.78 6.93 -6.49
C TYR A 70 2.42 8.25 -7.19
N GLU A 71 1.19 8.73 -7.05
CA GLU A 71 0.68 9.90 -7.75
C GLU A 71 0.10 10.95 -6.81
N VAL A 72 -0.75 10.57 -5.84
CA VAL A 72 -1.54 11.52 -5.04
C VAL A 72 -1.06 11.64 -3.61
N TYR A 73 -0.52 10.56 -3.05
CA TYR A 73 -0.16 10.51 -1.64
C TYR A 73 1.28 10.08 -1.42
N SER A 74 1.96 10.81 -0.53
CA SER A 74 3.23 10.38 0.05
C SER A 74 2.98 9.81 1.44
N ILE A 75 3.57 8.67 1.74
CA ILE A 75 3.50 8.01 3.04
C ILE A 75 4.90 8.12 3.65
N ASP A 76 5.09 9.10 4.52
CA ASP A 76 6.36 9.33 5.20
C ASP A 76 6.40 8.53 6.51
N CYS A 77 7.43 7.72 6.70
CA CYS A 77 7.52 6.74 7.78
C CYS A 77 8.79 6.97 8.59
N ASN A 78 8.63 7.30 9.87
CA ASN A 78 9.69 7.18 10.86
C ASN A 78 9.51 5.91 11.70
N LYS A 79 10.33 5.70 12.73
CA LYS A 79 10.27 4.47 13.53
C LYS A 79 8.91 4.21 14.19
N ASN A 80 8.20 5.26 14.57
CA ASN A 80 7.01 5.15 15.41
C ASN A 80 5.73 5.45 14.64
N ILE A 81 5.76 6.49 13.82
CA ILE A 81 4.58 7.08 13.16
C ILE A 81 4.86 7.22 11.67
N SER A 82 3.84 6.86 10.90
CA SER A 82 3.73 7.15 9.48
C SER A 82 2.65 8.19 9.26
N SER A 83 2.92 9.15 8.38
CA SER A 83 1.99 10.21 7.99
C SER A 83 1.58 10.01 6.54
N ILE A 84 0.28 9.97 6.28
CA ILE A 84 -0.28 9.99 4.92
C ILE A 84 -0.46 11.45 4.52
N ILE A 85 0.21 11.87 3.45
CA ILE A 85 0.36 13.26 3.05
C ILE A 85 -0.23 13.45 1.66
N ASP A 86 -1.17 14.40 1.53
CA ASP A 86 -1.65 14.90 0.25
C ASP A 86 -0.66 15.89 -0.35
N ILE A 87 0.09 15.44 -1.37
CA ILE A 87 1.10 16.26 -2.02
C ILE A 87 0.52 17.32 -2.97
N PHE A 88 -0.78 17.24 -3.29
CA PHE A 88 -1.47 18.25 -4.09
C PHE A 88 -2.13 19.34 -3.24
N THR A 89 -2.27 19.11 -1.94
CA THR A 89 -2.91 20.03 -1.00
C THR A 89 -1.89 20.61 -0.02
N ASP A 90 -0.82 21.25 -0.53
CA ASP A 90 0.21 21.92 0.29
C ASP A 90 0.83 20.99 1.36
N ASP A 91 1.12 19.74 0.98
CA ASP A 91 1.65 18.69 1.85
C ASP A 91 0.80 18.47 3.13
N LYS A 92 -0.53 18.55 2.98
CA LYS A 92 -1.46 18.34 4.09
C LYS A 92 -1.39 16.90 4.60
N ILE A 93 -1.09 16.76 5.89
CA ILE A 93 -1.22 15.49 6.61
C ILE A 93 -2.70 15.13 6.74
N ILE A 94 -3.09 13.98 6.17
CA ILE A 94 -4.45 13.43 6.22
C ILE A 94 -4.64 12.64 7.51
N LEU A 95 -3.68 11.77 7.81
CA LEU A 95 -3.75 10.83 8.91
C LEU A 95 -2.35 10.47 9.38
N GLU A 96 -2.21 10.25 10.67
CA GLU A 96 -1.03 9.63 11.28
C GLU A 96 -1.43 8.29 11.91
N LEU A 97 -0.58 7.28 11.73
CA LEU A 97 -0.79 5.95 12.27
C LEU A 97 0.56 5.27 12.59
N PRO A 98 0.58 4.23 13.43
CA PRO A 98 1.82 3.54 13.75
C PRO A 98 2.47 2.96 12.48
N THR A 99 3.77 3.19 12.29
CA THR A 99 4.52 2.66 11.12
C THR A 99 4.47 1.15 11.03
N GLN A 100 4.34 0.47 12.17
CA GLN A 100 4.12 -0.97 12.23
C GLN A 100 2.88 -1.39 11.43
N GLU A 101 1.79 -0.61 11.48
CA GLU A 101 0.55 -0.94 10.77
C GLU A 101 0.70 -0.79 9.25
N ILE A 102 1.41 0.25 8.80
CA ILE A 102 1.75 0.42 7.37
C ILE A 102 2.65 -0.71 6.89
N TYR A 103 3.67 -1.06 7.68
CA TYR A 103 4.56 -2.17 7.35
C TYR A 103 3.83 -3.50 7.20
N GLU A 104 2.97 -3.85 8.16
CA GLU A 104 2.18 -5.08 8.12
C GLU A 104 1.26 -5.11 6.91
N PHE A 105 0.54 -4.01 6.66
CA PHE A 105 -0.35 -3.90 5.51
C PHE A 105 0.37 -4.08 4.17
N ILE A 106 1.47 -3.37 3.95
CA ILE A 106 2.23 -3.44 2.69
C ILE A 106 2.90 -4.81 2.51
N ARG A 107 3.43 -5.39 3.60
CA ARG A 107 3.98 -6.76 3.58
C ARG A 107 2.91 -7.77 3.21
N ASP A 108 1.79 -7.75 3.89
CA ASP A 108 0.71 -8.72 3.67
C ASP A 108 0.11 -8.56 2.26
N TRP A 109 0.02 -7.32 1.76
CA TRP A 109 -0.41 -7.05 0.38
C TRP A 109 0.55 -7.66 -0.64
N LYS A 110 1.85 -7.42 -0.48
CA LYS A 110 2.90 -7.99 -1.34
C LYS A 110 2.87 -9.52 -1.32
N ASP A 111 2.76 -10.11 -0.13
CA ASP A 111 2.73 -11.57 0.04
C ASP A 111 1.47 -12.15 -0.60
N TYR A 112 0.31 -11.53 -0.40
CA TYR A 112 -0.95 -11.92 -1.05
C TYR A 112 -0.87 -11.92 -2.58
N LEU A 113 -0.31 -10.86 -3.17
CA LEU A 113 -0.11 -10.78 -4.62
C LEU A 113 0.84 -11.88 -5.12
N THR A 114 1.92 -12.14 -4.38
CA THR A 114 2.93 -13.14 -4.72
C THR A 114 2.35 -14.55 -4.68
N GLU A 115 1.67 -14.91 -3.59
CA GLU A 115 1.05 -16.23 -3.39
C GLU A 115 -0.02 -16.55 -4.43
N ASN A 116 -0.78 -15.52 -4.85
CA ASN A 116 -1.85 -15.67 -5.82
C ASN A 116 -1.43 -15.45 -7.27
N GLN A 117 -0.14 -15.18 -7.53
CA GLN A 117 0.43 -14.87 -8.84
C GLN A 117 -0.34 -13.73 -9.54
N LEU A 118 -0.71 -12.71 -8.77
CA LEU A 118 -1.43 -11.54 -9.26
C LEU A 118 -0.42 -10.45 -9.59
N ILE A 119 -0.56 -9.88 -10.79
CA ILE A 119 0.19 -8.70 -11.20
C ILE A 119 -0.66 -7.49 -10.80
N PRO A 120 -0.18 -6.61 -9.92
CA PRO A 120 -0.84 -5.33 -9.64
C PRO A 120 -0.89 -4.44 -10.88
#